data_AF-A0A432MF58-F1
#
_entry.id   AF-A0A432MF58-F1
#
_cell.length_a   1.000
_cell.length_b   1.000
_cell.length_c   1.000
_cell.angle_alpha   90.00
_cell.angle_beta   90.00
_cell.angle_gamma   90.00
#
_symmetry.space_group_name_H-M   'P 1'
#
loop_
_entity.id
_entity.type
_entity.pdbx_description
1 polymer ?
#
loop_
_entity_poly.entity_id
_entity_poly.type
_entity_poly.pdbx_seq_one_letter_code
_entity_poly.pdbx_strand_id
1 'polypeptide(L)'
;MATPAQLAAFLASLRASDRVTPLAEDDDSEAVRLRLINAEPGQIIAVDEETYWEFLEVLPPRWQAGGQFCFAEGSEAFIYFWRTGEEHFARRLTDEETDTVCRLAPASRDL
;
A
#
# COMPACT_ATOMS: atom_id res chain seq x y z
N MET A 1 -14.95 19.63 -1.34
CA MET A 1 -13.50 19.31 -1.28
C MET A 1 -13.32 18.17 -0.30
N ALA A 2 -12.55 17.14 -0.64
CA ALA A 2 -12.16 16.12 0.31
C ALA A 2 -11.26 16.74 1.38
N THR A 3 -11.43 16.33 2.63
CA THR A 3 -10.62 16.79 3.77
C THR A 3 -9.54 15.78 4.12
N PRO A 4 -8.39 16.21 4.68
CA PRO A 4 -7.38 15.29 5.20
C PRO A 4 -7.94 14.29 6.22
N ALA A 5 -8.96 14.69 6.99
CA ALA A 5 -9.64 13.82 7.95
C ALA A 5 -10.40 12.67 7.28
N GLN A 6 -11.02 12.90 6.13
CA GLN A 6 -11.71 11.85 5.36
C GLN A 6 -10.72 10.83 4.80
N LEU A 7 -9.59 11.29 4.26
CA LEU A 7 -8.52 10.40 3.80
C LEU A 7 -7.98 9.56 4.97
N ALA A 8 -7.68 10.20 6.10
CA ALA A 8 -7.16 9.50 7.28
C ALA A 8 -8.14 8.44 7.80
N ALA A 9 -9.44 8.77 7.89
CA ALA A 9 -10.47 7.81 8.31
C ALA A 9 -10.60 6.64 7.33
N PHE A 10 -10.55 6.91 6.03
CA PHE A 10 -10.59 5.86 5.01
C PHE A 10 -9.37 4.94 5.10
N LEU A 11 -8.16 5.48 5.13
CA LEU A 11 -6.93 4.70 5.26
C LEU A 11 -6.90 3.89 6.56
N ALA A 12 -7.44 4.43 7.67
CA ALA A 12 -7.58 3.67 8.91
C ALA A 12 -8.54 2.48 8.75
N SER A 13 -9.66 2.63 8.02
CA SER A 13 -10.57 1.51 7.75
C SER A 13 -9.95 0.42 6.88
N LEU A 14 -9.02 0.75 5.98
CA LEU A 14 -8.32 -0.25 5.16
C LEU A 14 -7.43 -1.18 5.99
N ARG A 15 -6.99 -0.74 7.17
CA ARG A 15 -6.17 -1.54 8.09
C ARG A 15 -6.99 -2.46 8.98
N ALA A 16 -8.31 -2.26 9.04
CA ALA A 16 -9.20 -3.08 9.84
C ALA A 16 -9.50 -4.40 9.11
N SER A 17 -8.54 -5.33 9.16
CA SER A 17 -8.71 -6.71 8.70
C SER A 17 -8.23 -7.68 9.77
N ASP A 18 -8.99 -8.74 9.99
CA ASP A 18 -8.67 -9.79 10.97
C ASP A 18 -7.62 -10.79 10.46
N ARG A 19 -7.10 -10.60 9.24
CA ARG A 19 -6.16 -11.51 8.60
C ARG A 19 -4.95 -10.76 8.06
N VAL A 20 -3.87 -10.81 8.84
CA VAL A 20 -2.52 -10.46 8.41
C VAL A 20 -1.79 -11.75 8.07
N THR A 21 -1.29 -11.86 6.85
CA THR A 21 -0.44 -12.99 6.44
C THR A 21 1.03 -12.56 6.44
N PRO A 22 1.97 -13.39 6.92
CA PRO A 22 3.38 -13.07 6.79
C PRO A 22 3.79 -13.06 5.30
N LEU A 23 4.71 -12.16 4.96
CA LEU A 23 5.49 -12.32 3.73
C LEU A 23 6.25 -13.64 3.82
N ALA A 24 6.32 -14.39 2.71
CA ALA A 24 7.12 -15.61 2.70
C ALA A 24 8.60 -15.23 2.82
N GLU A 25 9.39 -16.12 3.42
CA GLU A 25 10.85 -15.99 3.47
C GLU A 25 11.41 -16.27 2.06
N ASP A 26 11.34 -15.27 1.20
CA ASP A 26 11.93 -15.26 -0.15
C ASP A 26 13.01 -14.15 -0.18
N ASP A 27 14.26 -14.51 -0.47
CA ASP A 27 15.39 -13.55 -0.56
C ASP A 27 15.44 -12.80 -1.92
N ASP A 28 14.48 -13.05 -2.81
CA ASP A 28 14.42 -12.46 -4.16
C ASP A 28 13.41 -11.30 -4.20
N SER A 29 13.92 -10.07 -4.30
CA SER A 29 13.12 -8.84 -4.33
C SER A 29 12.03 -8.83 -5.40
N GLU A 30 12.31 -9.39 -6.59
CA GLU A 30 11.32 -9.46 -7.67
C GLU A 30 10.18 -10.43 -7.34
N ALA A 31 10.49 -11.58 -6.73
CA ALA A 31 9.48 -12.51 -6.24
C ALA A 31 8.61 -11.89 -5.13
N VAL A 32 9.23 -11.19 -4.18
CA VAL A 32 8.52 -10.43 -3.13
C VAL A 32 7.60 -9.39 -3.77
N ARG A 33 8.10 -8.63 -4.73
CA ARG A 33 7.32 -7.61 -5.44
C ARG A 33 6.14 -8.21 -6.17
N LEU A 34 6.36 -9.26 -6.96
CA LEU A 34 5.30 -9.96 -7.69
C LEU A 34 4.26 -10.53 -6.73
N ARG A 35 4.65 -11.00 -5.55
CA ARG A 35 3.72 -11.50 -4.54
C ARG A 35 2.83 -10.38 -4.00
N LEU A 36 3.38 -9.20 -3.71
CA LEU A 36 2.60 -8.06 -3.24
C LEU A 36 1.66 -7.52 -4.33
N ILE A 37 2.14 -7.43 -5.58
CA ILE A 37 1.32 -7.03 -6.73
C ILE A 37 0.19 -8.03 -6.99
N ASN A 38 0.45 -9.33 -6.86
CA ASN A 38 -0.52 -10.39 -7.12
C ASN A 38 -1.33 -10.82 -5.89
N ALA A 39 -1.15 -10.17 -4.73
CA ALA A 39 -1.92 -10.46 -3.53
C ALA A 39 -3.44 -10.33 -3.79
N GLU A 40 -4.26 -11.04 -3.03
CA GLU A 40 -5.71 -10.89 -3.14
C GLU A 40 -6.11 -9.47 -2.70
N PRO A 41 -7.00 -8.78 -3.42
CA PRO A 41 -7.46 -7.46 -3.01
C PRO A 41 -8.02 -7.49 -1.57
N GLY A 42 -7.54 -6.56 -0.76
CA GLY A 42 -7.92 -6.46 0.65
C GLY A 42 -7.07 -7.29 1.62
N GLN A 43 -6.18 -8.15 1.12
CA GLN A 43 -5.24 -8.92 1.94
C GLN A 43 -4.17 -8.00 2.56
N ILE A 44 -4.02 -8.08 3.89
CA ILE A 44 -2.92 -7.42 4.58
C ILE A 44 -1.75 -8.41 4.69
N ILE A 45 -0.58 -7.97 4.26
CA ILE A 45 0.67 -8.72 4.35
C ILE A 45 1.61 -7.98 5.30
N ALA A 46 2.14 -8.66 6.30
CA ALA A 46 3.25 -8.14 7.10
C ALA A 46 4.52 -8.27 6.28
N VAL A 47 5.23 -7.17 6.08
CA VAL A 47 6.49 -7.11 5.33
C VAL A 47 7.61 -6.73 6.29
N ASP A 48 8.85 -7.09 5.97
CA ASP A 48 10.01 -6.57 6.69
C ASP A 48 10.27 -5.09 6.33
N GLU A 49 11.19 -4.50 7.08
CA GLU A 49 11.60 -3.11 6.89
C GLU A 49 12.28 -2.90 5.52
N GLU A 50 13.12 -3.83 5.08
CA GLU A 50 13.85 -3.73 3.82
C GLU A 50 12.89 -3.65 2.63
N THR A 51 11.91 -4.56 2.56
CA THR A 51 10.84 -4.58 1.56
C THR A 51 10.03 -3.29 1.57
N TYR A 52 9.70 -2.76 2.75
CA TYR A 52 8.94 -1.51 2.86
C TYR A 52 9.70 -0.33 2.22
N TRP A 53 11.01 -0.23 2.47
CA TRP A 53 11.83 0.85 1.92
C TRP A 53 12.16 0.65 0.45
N GLU A 54 12.38 -0.59 -0.01
CA GLU A 54 12.65 -0.90 -1.42
C GLU A 54 11.56 -0.32 -2.33
N PHE A 55 10.28 -0.51 -1.97
CA PHE A 55 9.15 0.03 -2.73
C PHE A 55 9.09 1.56 -2.78
N LEU A 56 9.66 2.26 -1.79
CA LEU A 56 9.78 3.72 -1.81
C LEU A 56 10.93 4.21 -2.70
N GLU A 57 11.95 3.38 -2.91
CA GLU A 57 13.15 3.74 -3.67
C GLU A 57 13.03 3.36 -5.16
N VAL A 58 12.20 2.37 -5.50
CA VAL A 58 12.00 1.87 -6.86
C VAL A 58 11.30 2.88 -7.77
N LEU A 59 10.18 3.47 -7.32
CA LEU A 59 9.43 4.47 -8.05
C LEU A 59 8.86 5.53 -7.09
N PRO A 60 8.64 6.77 -7.54
CA PRO A 60 7.94 7.76 -6.74
C PRO A 60 6.57 7.24 -6.30
N PRO A 61 6.22 7.29 -5.01
CA PRO A 61 4.92 6.84 -4.55
C PRO A 61 3.82 7.71 -5.15
N ARG A 62 2.67 7.10 -5.44
CA ARG A 62 1.48 7.81 -5.94
C ARG A 62 0.92 8.79 -4.91
N TRP A 63 1.14 8.46 -3.64
CA TRP A 63 0.81 9.29 -2.49
C TRP A 63 1.70 8.90 -1.32
N GLN A 64 2.11 9.87 -0.51
CA GLN A 64 2.89 9.64 0.68
C GLN A 64 2.54 10.67 1.75
N ALA A 65 2.35 10.21 2.99
CA ALA A 65 2.23 11.09 4.16
C ALA A 65 2.66 10.37 5.43
N GLY A 66 3.67 10.91 6.12
CA GLY A 66 4.24 10.27 7.31
C GLY A 66 4.83 8.90 6.99
N GLY A 67 4.59 7.90 7.85
CA GLY A 67 5.02 6.51 7.65
C GLY A 67 4.07 5.68 6.79
N GLN A 68 3.48 6.28 5.75
CA GLN A 68 2.48 5.64 4.90
C GLN A 68 2.60 6.13 3.47
N PHE A 69 2.36 5.23 2.52
CA PHE A 69 2.39 5.57 1.10
C PHE A 69 1.54 4.60 0.27
N CYS A 70 1.20 5.02 -0.95
CA CYS A 70 0.57 4.16 -1.96
C CYS A 70 1.52 4.01 -3.14
N PHE A 71 1.76 2.77 -3.54
CA PHE A 71 2.58 2.40 -4.68
C PHE A 71 1.71 1.81 -5.80
N ALA A 72 2.04 2.06 -7.06
CA ALA A 72 1.50 1.34 -8.20
C ALA A 72 2.37 1.55 -9.44
N GLU A 73 2.51 0.51 -10.24
CA GLU A 73 3.12 0.56 -11.56
C GLU A 73 2.03 0.70 -12.63
N GLY A 74 2.18 1.65 -13.55
CA GLY A 74 1.18 1.91 -14.58
C GLY A 74 -0.20 2.26 -14.00
N SER A 75 -1.26 1.63 -14.51
CA SER A 75 -2.65 1.87 -14.13
C SER A 75 -3.22 0.86 -13.12
N GLU A 76 -2.36 0.04 -12.51
CA GLU A 76 -2.76 -0.99 -11.56
C GLU A 76 -3.40 -0.41 -10.28
N ALA A 77 -4.13 -1.27 -9.56
CA ALA A 77 -4.62 -0.92 -8.23
C ALA A 77 -3.45 -0.65 -7.27
N PHE A 78 -3.64 0.28 -6.34
CA PHE A 78 -2.57 0.67 -5.43
C PHE A 78 -2.24 -0.47 -4.44
N ILE A 79 -0.98 -0.56 -4.07
CA ILE A 79 -0.53 -1.25 -2.87
C ILE A 79 -0.33 -0.18 -1.81
N TYR A 80 -1.12 -0.26 -0.74
CA TYR A 80 -1.05 0.65 0.38
C TYR A 80 -0.10 0.12 1.44
N PHE A 81 0.92 0.91 1.78
CA PHE A 81 1.91 0.60 2.79
C PHE A 81 1.75 1.49 4.02
N TRP A 82 1.92 0.92 5.21
CA TRP A 82 2.02 1.67 6.46
C TRP A 82 2.94 0.97 7.46
N ARG A 83 3.39 1.73 8.46
CA ARG A 83 4.14 1.20 9.60
C ARG A 83 3.51 1.59 10.93
N THR A 84 3.67 0.73 11.93
CA THR A 84 3.29 0.96 13.33
C THR A 84 4.45 0.55 14.23
N GLY A 85 5.24 1.51 14.72
CA GLY A 85 6.48 1.19 15.42
C GLY A 85 7.48 0.55 14.45
N GLU A 86 7.94 -0.66 14.79
CA GLU A 86 8.87 -1.47 13.99
C GLU A 86 8.15 -2.40 13.00
N GLU A 87 6.82 -2.50 13.07
CA GLU A 87 6.03 -3.37 12.20
C GLU A 87 5.67 -2.65 10.89
N HIS A 88 5.85 -3.34 9.77
CA HIS A 88 5.55 -2.83 8.43
C HIS A 88 4.50 -3.70 7.74
N PHE A 89 3.64 -3.07 6.96
CA PHE A 89 2.51 -3.73 6.33
C PHE A 89 2.28 -3.22 4.92
N ALA A 90 1.77 -4.10 4.08
CA ALA A 90 1.29 -3.83 2.74
C ALA A 90 -0.13 -4.37 2.56
N ARG A 91 -0.97 -3.68 1.79
CA ARG A 91 -2.29 -4.16 1.40
C ARG A 91 -2.57 -3.79 -0.04
N ARG A 92 -2.83 -4.79 -0.89
CA ARG A 92 -3.34 -4.52 -2.23
C ARG A 92 -4.76 -3.98 -2.12
N LEU A 93 -4.99 -2.80 -2.67
CA LEU A 93 -6.32 -2.17 -2.70
C LEU A 93 -7.15 -2.77 -3.84
N THR A 94 -8.47 -2.66 -3.71
CA THR A 94 -9.35 -2.82 -4.88
C THR A 94 -9.25 -1.59 -5.79
N ASP A 95 -9.80 -1.70 -7.00
CA ASP A 95 -9.92 -0.55 -7.89
C ASP A 95 -10.78 0.56 -7.28
N GLU A 96 -11.90 0.21 -6.65
CA GLU A 96 -12.81 1.17 -6.00
C GLU A 96 -12.14 1.89 -4.80
N GLU A 97 -11.31 1.17 -4.05
CA GLU A 97 -10.53 1.74 -2.95
C GLU A 97 -9.44 2.66 -3.48
N THR A 98 -8.77 2.26 -4.57
CA THR A 98 -7.77 3.08 -5.26
C THR A 98 -8.40 4.38 -5.78
N ASP A 99 -9.54 4.31 -6.45
CA ASP A 99 -10.29 5.50 -6.90
C ASP A 99 -10.69 6.39 -5.72
N THR A 100 -11.05 5.78 -4.60
CA THR A 100 -11.36 6.50 -3.38
C THR A 100 -10.14 7.23 -2.82
N VAL A 101 -8.94 6.63 -2.83
CA VAL A 101 -7.69 7.33 -2.47
C VAL A 101 -7.45 8.49 -3.43
N CYS A 102 -7.51 8.27 -4.75
CA CYS A 102 -7.29 9.33 -5.75
C CYS A 102 -8.29 10.48 -5.65
N ARG A 103 -9.53 10.21 -5.21
CA ARG A 103 -10.53 11.25 -4.95
C ARG A 103 -10.25 12.04 -3.67
N LEU A 104 -9.66 11.40 -2.66
CA LEU A 104 -9.45 11.98 -1.32
C LEU A 104 -8.05 12.59 -1.14
N ALA A 105 -7.10 12.27 -2.00
CA ALA A 105 -5.71 12.69 -1.94
C ALA A 105 -5.24 13.23 -3.29
N PRO A 106 -4.17 14.05 -3.35
CA PRO A 106 -3.51 14.41 -4.59
C PRO A 106 -2.68 13.21 -5.13
N ALA A 107 -3.35 12.10 -5.41
CA ALA A 107 -2.79 10.88 -5.96
C ALA A 107 -3.31 10.67 -7.40
N SER A 108 -2.48 10.10 -8.27
CA SER A 108 -2.87 9.82 -9.67
C SER A 108 -2.71 8.33 -9.98
N ARG A 109 -3.71 7.76 -10.67
CA ARG A 109 -3.60 6.41 -11.26
C ARG A 109 -2.73 6.44 -12.51
N ASP A 110 -2.73 7.55 -13.23
CA ASP A 110 -1.94 7.73 -14.44
C ASP A 110 -0.61 8.42 -14.09
N LEU A 111 0.50 7.71 -14.32
CA LEU A 111 1.86 8.27 -14.43
C LEU A 111 2.38 7.94 -15.83
#